data_AF-C0FZL5-F1
#
_entry.id   AF-C0FZL5-F1
#
_cell.length_a   1.000
_cell.length_b   1.000
_cell.length_c   1.000
_cell.angle_alpha   90.00
_cell.angle_beta   90.00
_cell.angle_gamma   90.00
#
_symmetry.space_group_name_H-M   'P 1'
#
loop_
_entity.id
_entity.type
_entity.pdbx_description
1 polymer ?
#
loop_
_entity_poly.entity_id
_entity_poly.type
_entity_poly.pdbx_seq_one_letter_code
_entity_poly.pdbx_strand_id
1 'polypeptide(L)'
;MKLKIAFLQLVSEGNLEDNLEKGIKACREAKANGADIALFPEMWSSGYTFPHNKEWLEQNSISLNSKYVKQFSEISLKLNMAIAITLLEKHEPKPRNTVCLFDRHGKLVYCYSKVHICETDETEKYYW
;
A
#
# COMPACT_ATOMS: atom_id res chain seq x y z
N MET A 1 -18.05 17.77 -12.34
CA MET A 1 -17.38 16.45 -12.26
C MET A 1 -17.78 15.79 -10.95
N LYS A 2 -18.18 14.51 -10.95
CA LYS A 2 -18.51 13.75 -9.72
C LYS A 2 -17.50 12.61 -9.60
N LEU A 3 -16.76 12.56 -8.50
CA LEU A 3 -15.75 11.55 -8.21
C LEU A 3 -16.22 10.73 -7.01
N LYS A 4 -16.15 9.40 -7.09
CA LYS A 4 -16.46 8.48 -6.00
C LYS A 4 -15.19 7.83 -5.47
N ILE A 5 -14.93 7.96 -4.19
CA ILE A 5 -13.75 7.41 -3.52
C ILE A 5 -14.20 6.35 -2.52
N ALA A 6 -13.63 5.15 -2.60
CA ALA A 6 -13.81 4.09 -1.62
C ALA A 6 -12.63 4.12 -0.62
N PHE A 7 -12.93 4.38 0.64
CA PHE A 7 -11.99 4.22 1.75
C PHE A 7 -12.07 2.79 2.25
N LEU A 8 -11.01 2.02 2.07
CA LEU A 8 -10.97 0.62 2.48
C LEU A 8 -10.58 0.55 3.96
N GLN A 9 -11.42 -0.09 4.78
CA GLN A 9 -11.12 -0.39 6.16
C GLN A 9 -10.94 -1.90 6.30
N LEU A 10 -9.69 -2.36 6.30
CA LEU A 10 -9.32 -3.76 6.23
C LEU A 10 -8.23 -4.05 7.26
N VAL A 11 -8.29 -5.22 7.87
CA VAL A 11 -7.17 -5.77 8.68
C VAL A 11 -6.20 -6.44 7.72
N SER A 12 -4.91 -6.14 7.84
CA SER A 12 -3.86 -6.85 7.08
C SER A 12 -3.73 -8.29 7.57
N GLU A 13 -3.44 -9.19 6.64
CA GLU A 13 -3.03 -10.55 6.89
C GLU A 13 -1.54 -10.61 7.24
N GLY A 14 -1.09 -11.72 7.81
CA GLY A 14 0.29 -11.91 8.28
C GLY A 14 1.33 -12.14 7.17
N ASN A 15 0.92 -12.15 5.90
CA ASN A 15 1.84 -12.31 4.76
C ASN A 15 1.38 -11.53 3.53
N LEU A 16 2.32 -11.36 2.59
CA LEU A 16 2.14 -10.48 1.44
C LEU A 16 1.13 -11.01 0.41
N GLU A 17 1.05 -12.33 0.26
CA GLU A 17 0.19 -12.98 -0.73
C GLU A 17 -1.28 -12.89 -0.33
N ASP A 18 -1.59 -13.17 0.93
CA ASP A 18 -2.95 -13.01 1.46
C ASP A 18 -3.40 -11.53 1.43
N ASN A 19 -2.49 -10.60 1.74
CA ASN A 19 -2.74 -9.15 1.60
C ASN A 19 -3.02 -8.74 0.14
N LEU A 20 -2.33 -9.38 -0.82
CA LEU A 20 -2.58 -9.14 -2.23
C LEU A 20 -3.98 -9.62 -2.63
N GLU A 21 -4.32 -10.87 -2.33
CA GLU A 21 -5.62 -11.45 -2.66
C GLU A 21 -6.78 -10.68 -2.04
N LYS A 22 -6.69 -10.39 -0.74
CA LYS A 22 -7.69 -9.62 0.00
C LYS A 22 -7.82 -8.20 -0.56
N GLY A 23 -6.71 -7.55 -0.88
CA GLY A 23 -6.71 -6.21 -1.46
C GLY A 23 -7.36 -6.18 -2.84
N ILE A 24 -7.06 -7.17 -3.69
CA ILE A 24 -7.68 -7.30 -5.01
C ILE A 24 -9.19 -7.53 -4.88
N LYS A 25 -9.63 -8.36 -3.93
CA LYS A 25 -11.06 -8.57 -3.67
C LYS A 25 -11.75 -7.27 -3.26
N ALA A 26 -11.15 -6.50 -2.35
CA ALA A 26 -11.68 -5.21 -1.93
C ALA A 26 -11.74 -4.18 -3.08
N CYS A 27 -10.73 -4.14 -3.96
CA CYS A 27 -10.76 -3.31 -5.16
C CYS A 27 -11.93 -3.68 -6.10
N ARG A 28 -12.20 -4.98 -6.29
CA ARG A 28 -13.33 -5.44 -7.12
C ARG A 28 -14.66 -5.01 -6.52
N GLU A 29 -14.82 -5.12 -5.20
CA GLU A 29 -16.01 -4.68 -4.49
C GLU A 29 -16.19 -3.16 -4.58
N ALA A 30 -15.12 -2.38 -4.39
CA ALA A 30 -15.15 -0.93 -4.56
C ALA A 30 -15.59 -0.54 -5.98
N LYS A 31 -15.07 -1.22 -7.00
CA LYS A 31 -15.47 -0.99 -8.39
C LYS A 31 -16.95 -1.35 -8.64
N ALA A 32 -17.42 -2.46 -8.09
CA ALA A 32 -18.83 -2.87 -8.20
C ALA A 32 -19.78 -1.83 -7.59
N ASN A 33 -19.35 -1.14 -6.53
CA ASN A 33 -20.06 -0.01 -5.93
C ASN A 33 -19.88 1.33 -6.68
N GLY A 34 -19.18 1.30 -7.82
CA GLY A 34 -18.99 2.44 -8.71
C GLY A 34 -17.91 3.42 -8.26
N ALA A 35 -16.90 2.97 -7.50
CA ALA A 35 -15.76 3.82 -7.16
C ALA A 35 -14.89 4.15 -8.38
N ASP A 36 -14.36 5.37 -8.37
CA ASP A 36 -13.33 5.85 -9.30
C ASP A 36 -11.92 5.70 -8.71
N ILE A 37 -11.81 5.70 -7.37
CA ILE A 37 -10.57 5.51 -6.62
C ILE A 37 -10.82 4.55 -5.45
N ALA A 38 -9.96 3.56 -5.27
CA ALA A 38 -9.86 2.79 -4.02
C ALA A 38 -8.61 3.19 -3.24
N LEU A 39 -8.78 3.55 -1.96
CA LEU A 39 -7.71 3.97 -1.07
C LEU A 39 -7.55 2.98 0.08
N PHE A 40 -6.37 2.38 0.18
CA PHE A 40 -6.04 1.41 1.22
C PHE A 40 -5.73 2.07 2.57
N PRO A 41 -5.89 1.32 3.69
CA PRO A 41 -5.36 1.74 4.98
C PRO A 41 -3.83 1.80 4.95
N GLU A 42 -3.22 2.43 5.95
CA GLU A 42 -1.77 2.56 6.09
C GLU A 42 -1.08 1.21 6.28
N MET A 43 0.15 1.08 5.76
CA MET A 43 1.02 -0.10 5.86
C MET A 43 0.37 -1.41 5.37
N TRP A 44 -0.43 -1.37 4.30
CA TRP A 44 -1.20 -2.52 3.82
C TRP A 44 -0.35 -3.77 3.52
N SER A 45 0.89 -3.60 3.05
CA SER A 45 1.77 -4.73 2.70
C SER A 45 2.10 -5.67 3.85
N SER A 46 2.26 -5.14 5.06
CA SER A 46 2.79 -5.85 6.23
C SER A 46 1.96 -5.67 7.50
N GLY A 47 0.98 -4.77 7.46
CA GLY A 47 0.34 -4.22 8.64
C GLY A 47 1.30 -3.41 9.52
N TYR A 48 0.78 -3.02 10.68
CA TYR A 48 1.52 -2.36 11.77
C TYR A 48 2.39 -3.32 12.59
N THR A 49 2.83 -4.44 12.01
CA THR A 49 3.73 -5.37 12.68
C THR A 49 5.13 -4.79 12.65
N PHE A 50 5.60 -4.18 13.74
CA PHE A 50 6.93 -3.58 13.80
C PHE A 50 7.75 -4.21 14.93
N PRO A 51 8.38 -5.36 14.71
CA PRO A 51 9.15 -6.03 15.76
C PRO A 51 10.47 -5.33 16.12
N HIS A 52 10.67 -4.07 15.69
CA HIS A 52 11.93 -3.31 15.88
C HIS A 52 13.17 -4.15 15.53
N ASN A 53 13.10 -4.89 14.43
CA ASN A 53 14.17 -5.75 13.95
C ASN A 53 14.55 -5.33 12.52
N LYS A 54 15.83 -4.97 12.32
CA LYS A 54 16.37 -4.58 11.02
C LYS A 54 16.22 -5.68 9.98
N GLU A 55 16.49 -6.93 10.34
CA GLU A 55 16.35 -8.08 9.45
C GLU A 55 14.90 -8.24 8.99
N TRP A 56 13.94 -8.08 9.91
CA TRP A 56 12.52 -8.13 9.58
C TRP A 56 12.13 -7.00 8.61
N LEU A 57 12.59 -5.77 8.86
CA LEU A 57 12.32 -4.62 7.99
C LEU A 57 12.89 -4.83 6.58
N GLU A 58 14.11 -5.35 6.48
CA GLU A 58 14.74 -5.65 5.19
C GLU A 58 13.98 -6.74 4.42
N GLN A 59 13.52 -7.79 5.11
CA GLN A 59 12.77 -8.91 4.52
C GLN A 59 11.35 -8.52 4.09
N ASN A 60 10.69 -7.61 4.82
CA ASN A 60 9.28 -7.24 4.58
C ASN A 60 9.12 -5.94 3.77
N SER A 61 10.21 -5.20 3.53
CA SER A 61 10.19 -4.03 2.66
C SER A 61 10.07 -4.42 1.17
N ILE A 62 9.30 -3.63 0.43
CA ILE A 62 8.88 -3.94 -0.93
C ILE A 62 9.45 -2.92 -1.91
N SER A 63 10.14 -3.39 -2.94
CA SER A 63 10.53 -2.54 -4.05
C SER A 63 9.30 -2.07 -4.84
N LEU A 64 9.29 -0.81 -5.27
CA LEU A 64 8.28 -0.28 -6.20
C LEU A 64 8.20 -1.06 -7.53
N ASN A 65 9.26 -1.77 -7.91
CA ASN A 65 9.31 -2.60 -9.12
C ASN A 65 8.90 -4.07 -8.88
N SER A 66 8.49 -4.42 -7.66
CA SER A 66 8.10 -5.78 -7.27
C SER A 66 6.87 -6.29 -8.02
N LYS A 67 6.71 -7.62 -8.06
CA LYS A 67 5.50 -8.25 -8.58
C LYS A 67 4.25 -7.79 -7.83
N TYR A 68 4.34 -7.63 -6.51
CA TYR A 68 3.24 -7.16 -5.66
C TYR A 68 2.70 -5.80 -6.12
N VAL A 69 3.59 -4.81 -6.27
CA VAL A 69 3.21 -3.46 -6.72
C VAL A 69 2.66 -3.48 -8.15
N LYS A 70 3.26 -4.28 -9.04
CA LYS A 70 2.79 -4.46 -10.44
C LYS A 70 1.39 -5.07 -10.52
N GLN A 71 1.03 -5.98 -9.63
CA GLN A 71 -0.32 -6.57 -9.58
C GLN A 71 -1.39 -5.50 -9.32
N PHE A 72 -1.13 -4.50 -8.48
CA PHE A 72 -2.07 -3.39 -8.28
C PHE A 72 -2.17 -2.47 -9.50
N SER A 73 -1.07 -2.24 -10.23
CA SER A 73 -1.11 -1.58 -11.55
C SER A 73 -2.02 -2.33 -12.53
N GLU A 74 -1.86 -3.64 -12.65
CA GLU A 74 -2.69 -4.48 -13.55
C GLU A 74 -4.16 -4.46 -13.15
N ILE A 75 -4.46 -4.49 -11.86
CA ILE A 75 -5.84 -4.47 -11.36
C ILE A 75 -6.47 -3.09 -11.57
N SER A 76 -5.70 -2.01 -11.40
CA SER A 76 -6.13 -0.64 -11.70
C SER A 76 -6.59 -0.52 -13.17
N LEU A 77 -5.79 -1.06 -14.09
CA LEU A 77 -6.11 -1.12 -15.52
C LEU A 77 -7.35 -2.00 -15.79
N LYS A 78 -7.40 -3.22 -15.25
CA LYS A 78 -8.51 -4.17 -15.46
C LYS A 78 -9.84 -3.62 -14.95
N LEU A 79 -9.83 -2.88 -13.84
CA LEU A 79 -11.03 -2.30 -13.24
C LEU A 79 -11.36 -0.90 -13.79
N ASN A 80 -10.48 -0.30 -14.58
CA ASN A 80 -10.59 1.10 -15.03
C ASN A 80 -10.95 2.01 -13.83
N MET A 81 -10.14 1.93 -12.78
CA MET A 81 -10.32 2.57 -11.48
C MET A 81 -8.94 2.86 -10.89
N ALA A 82 -8.71 4.07 -10.37
CA ALA A 82 -7.43 4.36 -9.72
C ALA A 82 -7.31 3.62 -8.38
N ILE A 83 -6.09 3.26 -8.01
CA ILE A 83 -5.82 2.51 -6.77
C ILE A 83 -4.65 3.17 -6.06
N ALA A 84 -4.86 3.55 -4.80
CA ALA A 84 -3.82 4.04 -3.90
C ALA A 84 -3.51 2.96 -2.86
N ILE A 85 -2.42 2.24 -3.06
CA ILE A 85 -1.91 1.24 -2.10
C ILE A 85 -0.87 1.86 -1.19
N THR A 86 -0.79 1.38 0.04
CA THR A 86 0.28 1.73 0.98
C THR A 86 1.19 0.53 1.23
N LEU A 87 2.46 0.78 1.50
CA LEU A 87 3.44 -0.28 1.71
C LEU A 87 4.63 0.20 2.54
N LEU A 88 5.32 -0.76 3.16
CA LEU A 88 6.69 -0.60 3.58
C LEU A 88 7.58 -0.64 2.34
N GLU A 89 7.98 0.51 1.82
CA GLU A 89 8.86 0.62 0.66
C GLU A 89 10.30 0.27 1.03
N LYS A 90 10.93 -0.57 0.21
CA LYS A 90 12.37 -0.81 0.25
C LYS A 90 13.11 0.41 -0.28
N HIS A 91 13.87 1.07 0.59
CA HIS A 91 14.61 2.29 0.28
C HIS A 91 15.91 2.35 1.09
N GLU A 92 16.90 3.10 0.58
CA GLU A 92 18.20 3.33 1.22
C GLU A 92 18.30 4.76 1.74
N PRO A 93 18.70 5.00 3.00
CA PRO A 93 19.33 4.05 3.92
C PRO A 93 18.36 3.22 4.76
N LYS A 94 17.07 3.56 4.76
CA LYS A 94 16.03 2.89 5.56
C LYS A 94 14.73 2.76 4.78
N PRO A 95 13.93 1.71 5.04
CA PRO A 95 12.59 1.56 4.50
C PRO A 95 11.68 2.75 4.84
N ARG A 96 10.67 2.97 4.00
CA ARG A 96 9.75 4.12 4.12
C ARG A 96 8.31 3.66 4.16
N ASN A 97 7.48 4.37 4.89
CA ASN A 97 6.03 4.23 4.81
C ASN A 97 5.53 5.04 3.62
N THR A 98 5.10 4.35 2.56
CA THR A 98 4.88 4.95 1.24
C THR A 98 3.49 4.62 0.71
N VAL A 99 2.86 5.59 0.07
CA VAL A 99 1.67 5.42 -0.78
C VAL A 99 2.05 5.49 -2.26
N CYS A 100 1.52 4.56 -3.05
CA CYS A 100 1.62 4.52 -4.50
C CYS A 100 0.22 4.66 -5.12
N LEU A 101 0.02 5.68 -5.95
CA LEU A 101 -1.21 5.89 -6.69
C LEU A 101 -1.04 5.47 -8.16
N PHE A 102 -1.81 4.47 -8.54
CA PHE A 102 -2.01 4.08 -9.92
C PHE A 102 -3.23 4.79 -10.49
N ASP A 103 -3.11 5.36 -11.68
CA ASP A 103 -4.26 5.85 -12.41
C ASP A 103 -5.10 4.69 -12.98
N ARG A 104 -6.27 5.01 -13.54
CA ARG A 104 -7.18 4.02 -14.14
C ARG A 104 -6.59 3.24 -15.33
N HIS A 105 -5.45 3.66 -15.86
CA HIS A 105 -4.72 3.01 -16.95
C HIS A 105 -3.57 2.14 -16.42
N GLY A 106 -3.44 1.98 -15.10
CA GLY A 106 -2.39 1.20 -14.46
C GLY A 106 -1.04 1.93 -14.35
N LYS A 107 -0.97 3.23 -14.71
CA LYS A 107 0.29 3.97 -14.60
C LYS A 107 0.49 4.44 -13.17
N LEU A 108 1.69 4.22 -12.61
CA LEU A 108 2.10 4.85 -11.36
C LEU A 108 2.24 6.36 -11.61
N VAL A 109 1.31 7.16 -11.11
CA VAL A 109 1.26 8.61 -11.33
C VAL A 109 1.70 9.41 -10.13
N TYR A 110 1.72 8.80 -8.94
CA TYR A 110 2.17 9.46 -7.73
C TYR A 110 2.76 8.45 -6.74
N CYS A 111 3.82 8.85 -6.06
CA CYS A 111 4.46 8.10 -4.98
C CYS A 111 4.83 9.12 -3.89
N TYR A 112 4.44 8.84 -2.65
CA TYR A 112 4.74 9.72 -1.52
C TYR A 112 5.11 8.90 -0.29
N SER A 113 6.22 9.27 0.34
CA SER A 113 6.65 8.69 1.60
C SER A 113 6.32 9.63 2.76
N LYS A 114 5.80 9.08 3.86
CA LYS A 114 5.45 9.81 5.07
C LYS A 114 6.66 10.59 5.59
N VAL A 115 6.49 11.91 5.75
CA VAL A 115 7.55 12.82 6.23
C VAL A 115 7.47 13.02 7.75
N HIS A 116 6.26 13.10 8.31
CA HIS A 116 6.04 13.27 9.73
C HIS A 116 5.74 11.91 10.36
N ILE A 117 6.74 11.38 11.06
CA ILE A 117 6.65 10.07 11.71
C ILE A 117 5.93 10.26 13.04
N CYS A 118 4.92 9.42 13.29
CA CYS A 118 4.22 9.44 14.56
C CYS A 118 5.20 8.93 15.63
N GLU A 119 5.38 9.72 16.69
CA GLU A 119 6.15 9.29 17.85
C GLU A 119 5.22 8.40 18.69
N THR A 120 5.08 7.14 18.29
CA THR A 120 4.21 6.18 18.98
C THR A 120 4.92 5.39 20.09
N ASP A 121 6.26 5.41 20.13
CA ASP A 121 7.10 4.93 21.25
C ASP A 121 8.56 5.42 21.08
N GLU A 122 9.32 5.55 22.18
CA GLU A 122 10.73 6.02 22.19
C GLU A 122 11.67 5.19 21.29
N THR A 123 11.27 3.97 20.93
CA THR A 123 12.02 3.01 20.12
C THR A 123 11.93 3.25 18.62
N GLU A 124 10.90 3.94 18.11
CA GLU A 124 10.69 4.13 16.66
C GLU A 124 11.76 5.02 16.01
N LYS A 125 12.41 5.91 16.77
CA LYS A 125 13.50 6.80 16.31
C LYS A 125 14.68 6.08 15.67
N TYR A 126 14.90 4.82 16.04
CA TYR A 126 16.05 4.06 15.57
C TYR A 126 15.77 3.34 14.24
N TYR A 127 14.51 3.09 13.91
CA TYR A 127 14.11 2.22 12.79
C TYR A 127 13.57 2.97 11.58
N TRP A 128 13.14 4.21 11.77
CA TRP A 128 12.84 5.15 10.69
C TRP A 128 13.96 6.16 10.47
#